data_AF-A0A6A5AKK1-F1
#
_entry.id   AF-A0A6A5AKK1-F1
#
_cell.length_a   1.000
_cell.length_b   1.000
_cell.length_c   1.000
_cell.angle_alpha   90.00
_cell.angle_beta   90.00
_cell.angle_gamma   90.00
#
_symmetry.space_group_name_H-M   'P 1'
#
loop_
_entity.id
_entity.type
_entity.pdbx_description
1 polymer ?
#
loop_
_entity_poly.entity_id
_entity_poly.type
_entity_poly.pdbx_seq_one_letter_code
_entity_poly.pdbx_strand_id
1 'polypeptide(L)'
;MNCLLMRECPLGAIVRLWDTYLCEESGFESFHVYVCAAILMTFGDQLKEMQFQDLVLFLQKLPTNEWAEDDIEPLLSRAYILQTYFADAPNHIPHK
;
A
#
# COMPACT_ATOMS: atom_id res chain seq x y z
N MET A 1 0.54 -9.72 6.13
CA MET A 1 0.18 -9.83 4.70
C MET A 1 1.13 -10.84 4.06
N ASN A 2 0.65 -11.71 3.17
CA ASN A 2 1.46 -12.87 2.72
C ASN A 2 2.35 -12.58 1.50
N CYS A 3 1.85 -11.80 0.55
CA CYS A 3 2.50 -11.66 -0.76
C CYS A 3 3.13 -10.28 -1.00
N LEU A 4 3.14 -9.38 -0.01
CA LEU A 4 3.75 -8.05 -0.10
C LEU A 4 3.37 -7.30 -1.40
N LEU A 5 2.08 -7.35 -1.77
CA LEU A 5 1.49 -6.78 -2.99
C LEU A 5 1.97 -7.37 -4.33
N MET A 6 2.79 -8.41 -4.33
CA MET A 6 3.35 -9.02 -5.56
C MET A 6 2.30 -9.58 -6.53
N ARG A 7 1.06 -9.86 -6.07
CA ARG A 7 -0.02 -10.33 -6.96
C ARG A 7 -0.90 -9.19 -7.46
N GLU A 8 -0.73 -8.04 -6.84
CA GLU A 8 -1.59 -6.87 -6.93
C GLU A 8 -0.87 -5.72 -7.67
N CYS A 9 0.39 -5.86 -8.07
CA CYS A 9 1.18 -4.87 -8.83
C CYS A 9 2.15 -5.59 -9.80
N PRO A 10 2.55 -4.96 -10.92
CA PRO A 10 3.52 -5.53 -11.85
C PRO A 10 4.91 -5.64 -11.23
N LEU A 11 5.73 -6.56 -11.74
CA LEU A 11 7.05 -6.85 -11.16
C LEU A 11 7.97 -5.63 -11.08
N GLY A 12 7.97 -4.76 -12.09
CA GLY A 12 8.78 -3.52 -12.08
C GLY A 12 8.39 -2.59 -10.94
N ALA A 13 7.09 -2.41 -10.71
CA ALA A 13 6.58 -1.62 -9.60
C ALA A 13 6.95 -2.23 -8.24
N ILE A 14 6.91 -3.56 -8.12
CA ILE A 14 7.32 -4.28 -6.91
C ILE A 14 8.80 -4.07 -6.59
N VAL A 15 9.67 -4.18 -7.60
CA VAL A 15 11.12 -3.94 -7.42
C VAL A 15 11.35 -2.52 -6.90
N ARG A 16 10.70 -1.52 -7.51
CA ARG A 16 10.81 -0.12 -7.06
C ARG A 16 10.28 0.11 -5.65
N LEU A 17 9.22 -0.59 -5.26
CA LEU A 17 8.69 -0.62 -3.89
C LEU A 17 9.72 -1.19 -2.91
N TRP A 18 10.35 -2.30 -3.29
CA TRP A 18 11.32 -2.99 -2.46
C TRP A 18 12.61 -2.20 -2.27
N ASP A 19 13.01 -1.38 -3.24
CA ASP A 19 14.13 -0.44 -3.05
C ASP A 19 13.91 0.44 -1.82
N THR A 20 12.68 0.93 -1.61
CA THR A 20 12.33 1.73 -0.43
C THR A 20 12.17 0.88 0.82
N TYR A 21 11.58 -0.32 0.72
CA TYR A 21 11.45 -1.21 1.89
C TYR A 21 12.80 -1.66 2.45
N LEU A 22 13.83 -1.79 1.60
CA LEU A 22 15.18 -2.14 2.02
C LEU A 22 15.91 -0.96 2.70
N CYS A 23 15.49 0.27 2.43
CA CYS A 23 16.06 1.47 3.05
C CYS A 23 15.33 1.90 4.34
N GLU A 24 14.06 1.54 4.51
CA GLU A 24 13.26 1.89 5.68
C GLU A 24 13.43 0.92 6.86
N GLU A 25 13.41 1.45 8.08
CA GLU A 25 13.39 0.62 9.30
C GLU A 25 12.06 -0.15 9.38
N SER A 26 12.16 -1.48 9.52
CA SER A 26 10.99 -2.38 9.46
C SER A 26 10.12 -2.19 8.21
N GLY A 27 10.76 -1.92 7.06
CA GLY A 27 10.10 -1.64 5.78
C GLY A 27 9.05 -2.68 5.35
N PHE A 28 9.39 -3.95 5.42
CA PHE A 28 8.51 -5.06 5.02
C PHE A 28 7.37 -5.36 6.02
N GLU A 29 7.46 -4.86 7.24
CA GLU A 29 6.48 -5.12 8.32
C GLU A 29 5.59 -3.91 8.57
N SER A 30 6.15 -2.87 9.20
CA SER A 30 5.39 -1.71 9.66
C SER A 30 5.10 -0.76 8.52
N PHE A 31 6.13 -0.40 7.73
CA PHE A 31 5.95 0.52 6.60
C PHE A 31 5.01 -0.05 5.52
N HIS A 32 5.09 -1.36 5.28
CA HIS A 32 4.21 -2.06 4.34
C HIS A 32 2.71 -1.86 4.64
N VAL A 33 2.31 -1.75 5.92
CA VAL A 33 0.91 -1.47 6.29
C VAL A 33 0.46 -0.10 5.77
N TYR A 34 1.33 0.91 5.87
CA TYR A 34 1.04 2.26 5.37
C TYR A 34 1.01 2.32 3.85
N VAL A 35 1.84 1.53 3.16
CA VAL A 35 1.75 1.40 1.70
C VAL A 35 0.40 0.81 1.30
N CYS A 36 -0.05 -0.26 1.96
CA CYS A 36 -1.36 -0.84 1.68
C CYS A 36 -2.51 0.14 1.98
N ALA A 37 -2.41 0.93 3.05
CA ALA A 37 -3.35 2.01 3.33
C ALA A 37 -3.34 3.07 2.21
N ALA A 38 -2.16 3.48 1.74
CA ALA A 38 -2.02 4.44 0.65
C ALA A 38 -2.66 3.93 -0.65
N ILE A 39 -2.51 2.63 -0.99
CA ILE A 39 -3.16 2.02 -2.17
C ILE A 39 -4.68 2.06 -2.01
N LEU A 40 -5.21 1.66 -0.85
CA LEU A 40 -6.65 1.71 -0.60
C LEU A 40 -7.19 3.14 -0.69
N MET A 41 -6.43 4.13 -0.21
CA MET A 41 -6.79 5.54 -0.33
C MET A 41 -6.80 6.03 -1.78
N THR A 42 -5.92 5.51 -2.65
CA THR A 42 -5.92 5.85 -4.09
C THR A 42 -7.23 5.46 -4.77
N PHE A 43 -7.88 4.38 -4.34
CA PHE A 43 -9.17 3.94 -4.85
C PHE A 43 -10.34 4.27 -3.91
N GLY A 44 -10.11 5.14 -2.90
CA GLY A 44 -11.00 5.29 -1.76
C GLY A 44 -12.42 5.75 -2.11
N ASP A 45 -12.56 6.64 -3.10
CA ASP A 45 -13.87 7.14 -3.52
C ASP A 45 -14.65 6.06 -4.26
N GLN A 46 -14.00 5.32 -5.16
CA GLN A 46 -14.61 4.21 -5.88
C GLN A 46 -15.02 3.07 -4.92
N LEU A 47 -14.16 2.74 -3.95
CA LEU A 47 -14.42 1.67 -2.98
C LEU A 47 -15.64 1.95 -2.10
N LYS A 48 -15.91 3.21 -1.76
CA LYS A 48 -17.05 3.60 -0.91
C LYS A 48 -18.40 3.44 -1.61
N GLU A 49 -18.43 3.51 -2.93
CA GLU A 49 -19.66 3.41 -3.73
C GLU A 49 -19.99 1.97 -4.16
N MET A 50 -19.03 1.06 -4.05
CA MET A 50 -19.18 -0.34 -4.47
C MET A 50 -20.05 -1.16 -3.51
N GLN A 51 -20.85 -2.07 -4.09
CA GLN A 51 -21.52 -3.12 -3.34
C GLN A 51 -20.53 -4.23 -2.98
N PHE A 52 -20.86 -5.05 -1.96
CA PHE A 52 -19.93 -6.02 -1.37
C PHE A 52 -19.23 -6.94 -2.38
N GLN A 53 -19.98 -7.53 -3.32
CA GLN A 53 -19.40 -8.46 -4.30
C GLN A 53 -18.40 -7.76 -5.22
N ASP A 54 -18.77 -6.57 -5.72
CA ASP A 54 -17.91 -5.77 -6.60
C ASP A 54 -16.66 -5.28 -5.86
N LEU A 55 -16.81 -4.87 -4.60
CA LEU A 55 -15.71 -4.46 -3.74
C LEU A 55 -14.68 -5.59 -3.56
N VAL A 56 -15.13 -6.80 -3.25
CA VAL A 56 -14.23 -7.95 -3.07
C VAL A 56 -13.49 -8.28 -4.37
N LEU A 57 -14.20 -8.29 -5.51
CA LEU A 57 -13.58 -8.54 -6.81
C LEU A 57 -12.57 -7.46 -7.19
N PHE A 58 -12.90 -6.19 -6.92
CA PHE A 58 -12.02 -5.06 -7.17
C PHE A 58 -10.74 -5.13 -6.34
N LEU A 59 -10.84 -5.40 -5.03
CA LEU A 59 -9.67 -5.52 -4.16
C LEU A 59 -8.76 -6.71 -4.53
N GLN A 60 -9.32 -7.78 -5.11
CA GLN A 60 -8.53 -8.91 -5.61
C GLN A 60 -7.86 -8.64 -6.96
N LYS A 61 -8.34 -7.65 -7.71
CA LYS A 61 -7.86 -7.28 -9.05
C LYS A 61 -7.79 -5.77 -9.20
N LEU A 62 -6.91 -5.15 -8.42
CA LEU A 62 -6.69 -3.71 -8.50
C LEU A 62 -6.21 -3.31 -9.92
N PRO A 63 -6.63 -2.14 -10.43
CA PRO A 63 -6.25 -1.68 -11.76
C PRO A 63 -4.83 -1.07 -11.75
N THR A 64 -3.83 -1.89 -11.41
CA THR A 64 -2.42 -1.49 -11.21
C THR A 64 -1.49 -2.07 -12.28
N ASN A 65 -2.02 -2.82 -13.25
CA ASN A 65 -1.22 -3.55 -14.24
C ASN A 65 -0.26 -2.66 -15.04
N GLU A 66 -0.60 -1.38 -15.20
CA GLU A 66 0.17 -0.38 -15.93
C GLU A 66 1.02 0.51 -15.02
N TRP A 67 0.98 0.29 -13.70
CA TRP A 67 1.74 1.11 -12.76
C TRP A 67 3.24 0.98 -13.00
N ALA A 68 3.87 2.15 -13.07
CA ALA A 68 5.30 2.30 -13.24
C ALA A 68 5.90 3.08 -12.06
N GLU A 69 7.17 3.48 -12.18
CA GLU A 69 7.87 4.24 -11.15
C GLU A 69 7.13 5.55 -10.79
N ASP A 70 6.57 6.24 -11.78
CA ASP A 70 5.82 7.50 -11.60
C ASP A 70 4.54 7.33 -10.76
N ASP A 71 3.98 6.11 -10.69
CA ASP A 71 2.83 5.79 -9.83
C ASP A 71 3.26 5.37 -8.41
N ILE A 72 4.40 4.68 -8.32
CA ILE A 72 4.91 4.13 -7.07
C ILE A 72 5.56 5.19 -6.20
N GLU A 73 6.25 6.17 -6.77
CA GLU A 73 6.93 7.21 -5.99
C GLU A 73 5.96 8.09 -5.19
N PRO A 74 4.84 8.60 -5.77
CA PRO A 74 3.81 9.30 -5.00
C PRO A 74 3.12 8.42 -3.95
N LEU A 75 2.95 7.13 -4.24
CA LEU A 75 2.37 6.15 -3.31
C LEU A 75 3.25 5.99 -2.06
N LEU A 76 4.56 5.82 -2.26
CA LEU A 76 5.53 5.72 -1.18
C LEU A 76 5.60 7.01 -0.36
N SER A 77 5.56 8.18 -1.01
CA SER A 77 5.50 9.47 -0.31
C SER A 77 4.27 9.59 0.58
N ARG A 78 3.09 9.20 0.08
CA ARG A 78 1.86 9.17 0.90
C ARG A 78 1.98 8.19 2.07
N ALA A 79 2.53 7.00 1.83
CA ALA A 79 2.75 6.02 2.89
C ALA A 79 3.67 6.55 4.00
N TYR A 80 4.73 7.26 3.63
CA TYR A 80 5.66 7.89 4.58
C TYR A 80 4.99 8.99 5.42
N ILE A 81 4.14 9.81 4.79
CA ILE A 81 3.34 10.82 5.50
C ILE A 81 2.39 10.15 6.50
N LEU A 82 1.71 9.08 6.09
CA LEU A 82 0.83 8.30 6.97
C LEU A 82 1.60 7.70 8.14
N GLN A 83 2.76 7.09 7.88
CA GLN A 83 3.63 6.56 8.93
C GLN A 83 4.00 7.66 9.93
N THR A 84 4.45 8.82 9.45
CA THR A 84 4.83 9.95 10.29
C THR A 84 3.68 10.44 11.17
N TYR A 85 2.44 10.46 10.65
CA TYR A 85 1.28 10.93 11.41
C TYR A 85 0.73 9.91 12.41
N PHE A 86 0.86 8.62 12.12
CA PHE A 86 0.13 7.58 12.85
C PHE A 86 1.03 6.60 13.63
N ALA A 87 2.35 6.59 13.42
CA ALA A 87 3.25 5.67 14.11
C ALA A 87 3.13 5.74 15.65
N ASP A 88 2.97 6.94 16.20
CA ASP A 88 2.85 7.16 17.65
C ASP A 88 1.40 7.27 18.15
N ALA A 89 0.41 6.89 17.34
CA ALA A 89 -0.98 7.03 17.73
C ALA A 89 -1.33 6.10 18.92
N PRO A 90 -2.13 6.57 19.90
CA PRO A 90 -2.56 5.73 21.01
C PRO A 90 -3.40 4.55 20.50
N ASN A 91 -3.01 3.31 20.84
CA ASN A 91 -3.56 2.04 20.33
C ASN A 91 -3.26 1.76 18.83
N HIS A 92 -2.15 2.26 18.29
CA HIS A 92 -1.68 1.90 16.96
C HIS A 92 -1.20 0.42 16.88
N ILE A 93 -0.68 0.01 15.72
CA ILE A 93 -0.07 -1.31 15.47
C ILE A 93 0.83 -1.67 16.67
N PRO A 94 0.49 -2.71 17.45
CA PRO A 94 1.27 -3.05 18.63
C PRO A 94 2.67 -3.46 18.21
N HIS A 95 3.69 -2.71 18.65
CA HIS A 95 5.08 -3.13 18.55
C HIS A 95 5.23 -4.43 19.35
N LYS A 96 5.55 -5.53 18.66
CA LYS A 96 5.87 -6.81 19.29
C LYS A 96 7.35 -6.90 19.62
#